data_AF-A0A0M8MRX5-F1
#
_entry.id   AF-A0A0M8MRX5-F1
#
_cell.length_a   1.000
_cell.length_b   1.000
_cell.length_c   1.000
_cell.angle_alpha   90.00
_cell.angle_beta   90.00
_cell.angle_gamma   90.00
#
_symmetry.space_group_name_H-M   'P 1'
#
loop_
_entity.id
_entity.type
_entity.pdbx_description
1 polymer ?
#
loop_
_entity_poly.entity_id
_entity_poly.type
_entity_poly.pdbx_seq_one_letter_code
_entity_poly.pdbx_strand_id
1 'polypeptide(L)'
;MFSYVLSLFFTSSLLCDSPERWQMGPQDGASPIQEGIVELLSSVAFYLVIIVFGVAWAIFSAVKNFSEKKNPLTYHFSHGTTIELVWTITPAFVLIAIAFPSFKLLYLTDEVFSPSMTIKAVGHQWYWSYEYSDFLNEDGESIEFDSYMIPESDITDGQLRLLDVDNNVVVPVDTTIRFIITGQDVIHSFAVPSLGIKVDAFDVSVTQGPLVSLLLILIVFVPMLLCVAFMTIIERKVMGSMQRRIGPNVVGYYGVLQPFADALKLVVKEQVIPAQSNKALFYLAPMISLIFSLFGWAVIPFGPGMAIADLSIGILFSLAVSSIGVYGALFAGWAANSKYAFLGSLRATAQMVSYELIFSTCVFAVILLAGSLNLTTIVESQTAIWFIVPLFPVFILYIVSALAELNRTPFDLPEAESELVCGFMTEHSGMIFVFFYLAEYSGVVLMSTFSSILFLGGYAFPEIFVNETFINLQSIILAIKALLFMFFFVWVRATFVRQRYDRLMIFCWTQLLPMTIALLVLVPSLLIAFDIPAVN
;
A
#
# COMPACT_ATOMS: atom_id res chain seq x y z
N MET A 1 13.67 18.41 -26.36
CA MET A 1 14.51 18.49 -27.58
C MET A 1 14.20 17.37 -28.58
N PHE A 2 14.07 16.10 -28.18
CA PHE A 2 13.75 15.01 -29.13
C PHE A 2 12.30 15.06 -29.67
N SER A 3 11.29 15.43 -28.85
CA SER A 3 9.92 15.66 -29.37
C SER A 3 9.82 16.96 -30.18
N TYR A 4 10.56 17.99 -29.78
CA TYR A 4 10.63 19.28 -30.49
C TYR A 4 11.28 19.21 -31.88
N VAL A 5 12.20 18.26 -32.10
CA VAL A 5 12.83 18.04 -33.42
C VAL A 5 11.89 17.24 -34.34
N LEU A 6 11.03 16.39 -33.79
CA LEU A 6 10.02 15.65 -34.56
C LEU A 6 8.80 16.51 -34.91
N SER A 7 8.39 17.44 -34.04
CA SER A 7 7.26 18.34 -34.28
C SER A 7 7.50 19.32 -35.43
N LEU A 8 8.76 19.59 -35.79
CA LEU A 8 9.13 20.41 -36.96
C LEU A 8 8.77 19.77 -38.31
N PHE A 9 8.52 18.45 -38.37
CA PHE A 9 8.21 17.74 -39.61
C PHE A 9 6.71 17.56 -39.89
N PHE A 10 5.83 17.86 -38.93
CA PHE A 10 4.38 17.75 -39.07
C PHE A 10 3.73 19.12 -38.90
N THR A 11 3.64 19.87 -40.01
CA THR A 11 2.85 21.10 -40.04
C THR A 11 1.47 20.84 -40.62
N SER A 12 0.42 20.97 -39.81
CA SER A 12 -0.86 21.49 -40.27
C SER A 12 -1.57 22.18 -39.10
N SER A 13 -1.97 23.41 -39.37
CA SER A 13 -2.62 24.40 -38.52
C SER A 13 -4.07 24.06 -38.13
N LEU A 14 -4.41 24.16 -36.83
CA LEU A 14 -5.61 24.84 -36.29
C LEU A 14 -5.57 24.80 -34.74
N LEU A 15 -5.98 25.91 -34.12
CA LEU A 15 -6.12 26.07 -32.66
C LEU A 15 -7.34 25.28 -32.17
N CYS A 16 -7.15 24.02 -31.79
CA CYS A 16 -8.15 23.26 -31.04
C CYS A 16 -7.49 22.60 -29.83
N ASP A 17 -8.08 22.83 -28.66
CA ASP A 17 -7.67 22.34 -27.32
C ASP A 17 -7.92 20.82 -27.14
N SER A 18 -7.86 20.06 -28.24
CA SER A 18 -8.24 18.65 -28.32
C SER A 18 -7.04 17.78 -28.73
N PRO A 19 -6.95 16.52 -28.28
CA PRO A 19 -5.81 15.68 -28.60
C PRO A 19 -5.77 15.34 -30.10
N GLU A 20 -4.62 15.57 -30.74
CA GLU A 20 -4.42 15.26 -32.16
C GLU A 20 -4.00 13.80 -32.39
N ARG A 21 -4.26 13.28 -33.60
CA ARG A 21 -3.81 11.93 -33.98
C ARG A 21 -2.28 11.87 -33.91
N TRP A 22 -1.76 10.93 -33.13
CA TRP A 22 -0.32 10.73 -32.90
C TRP A 22 0.38 11.84 -32.11
N GLN A 23 -0.37 12.68 -31.37
CA GLN A 23 0.23 13.69 -30.50
C GLN A 23 1.15 13.02 -29.45
N MET A 24 2.41 13.45 -29.42
CA MET A 24 3.40 13.02 -28.43
C MET A 24 3.68 14.17 -27.46
N GLY A 25 3.03 14.15 -26.30
CA GLY A 25 3.17 15.16 -25.26
C GLY A 25 1.82 15.57 -24.65
N PRO A 26 1.84 16.42 -23.61
CA PRO A 26 0.64 17.05 -23.09
C PRO A 26 0.00 17.98 -24.12
N GLN A 27 -1.29 18.32 -23.91
CA GLN A 27 -1.97 19.38 -24.64
C GLN A 27 -1.33 20.75 -24.37
N ASP A 28 -1.50 21.68 -25.31
CA ASP A 28 -1.03 23.05 -25.15
C ASP A 28 -1.71 23.71 -23.94
N GLY A 29 -0.96 24.53 -23.21
CA GLY A 29 -1.47 25.20 -22.02
C GLY A 29 -2.29 26.43 -22.40
N ALA A 30 -3.53 26.48 -21.92
CA ALA A 30 -4.38 27.68 -21.94
C ALA A 30 -4.27 28.49 -20.65
N SER A 31 -3.53 27.99 -19.64
CA SER A 31 -3.28 28.68 -18.38
C SER A 31 -1.78 28.68 -18.01
N PRO A 32 -1.32 29.67 -17.22
CA PRO A 32 0.05 29.67 -16.69
C PRO A 32 0.38 28.44 -15.83
N ILE A 33 -0.63 27.84 -15.20
CA ILE A 33 -0.49 26.63 -14.39
C ILE A 33 -0.15 25.45 -15.30
N GLN A 34 -0.91 25.26 -16.38
CA GLN A 34 -0.65 24.17 -17.33
C GLN A 34 0.69 24.37 -18.05
N GLU A 35 1.04 25.59 -18.45
CA GLU A 35 2.36 25.89 -19.00
C GLU A 35 3.47 25.50 -18.00
N GLY A 36 3.30 25.82 -16.72
CA GLY A 36 4.24 25.43 -15.66
C GLY A 36 4.34 23.91 -15.46
N ILE A 37 3.22 23.17 -15.58
CA ILE A 37 3.20 21.70 -15.56
C ILE A 37 3.98 21.13 -16.76
N VAL A 38 3.75 21.66 -17.96
CA VAL A 38 4.45 21.25 -19.18
C VAL A 38 5.95 21.53 -19.10
N GLU A 39 6.34 22.68 -18.54
CA GLU A 39 7.74 23.06 -18.30
C GLU A 39 8.40 22.11 -17.29
N LEU A 40 7.70 21.78 -16.19
CA LEU A 40 8.18 20.83 -15.19
C LEU A 40 8.39 19.45 -15.79
N LEU A 41 7.40 18.93 -16.53
CA LEU A 41 7.49 17.64 -17.20
C LEU A 41 8.67 17.60 -18.18
N SER A 42 8.85 18.65 -18.96
CA SER A 42 9.96 18.79 -19.91
C SER A 42 11.32 18.82 -19.19
N SER A 43 11.40 19.49 -18.05
CA SER A 43 12.61 19.57 -17.21
C SER A 43 12.96 18.22 -16.59
N VAL A 44 11.98 17.50 -16.04
CA VAL A 44 12.16 16.16 -15.48
C VAL A 44 12.60 15.18 -16.56
N ALA A 45 11.95 15.20 -17.73
CA ALA A 45 12.31 14.36 -18.86
C ALA A 45 13.75 14.62 -19.33
N PHE A 46 14.20 15.87 -19.34
CA PHE A 46 15.58 16.23 -19.67
C PHE A 46 16.59 15.59 -18.71
N TYR A 47 16.38 15.71 -17.39
CA TYR A 47 17.27 15.08 -16.41
C TYR A 47 17.26 13.56 -16.49
N LEU A 48 16.10 12.95 -16.75
CA LEU A 48 15.97 11.51 -16.95
C LEU A 48 16.80 11.02 -18.13
N VAL A 49 16.77 11.71 -19.27
CA VAL A 49 17.59 11.36 -20.43
C VAL A 49 19.08 11.39 -20.10
N ILE A 50 19.53 12.41 -19.35
CA ILE A 50 20.93 12.50 -18.89
C ILE A 50 21.30 11.32 -18.00
N ILE A 51 20.45 10.97 -17.03
CA ILE A 51 20.69 9.84 -16.12
C ILE A 51 20.77 8.54 -16.90
N VAL A 52 19.77 8.26 -17.75
CA VAL A 52 19.69 7.02 -18.53
C VAL A 52 20.91 6.89 -19.43
N PHE A 53 21.31 7.97 -20.12
CA PHE A 53 22.50 7.95 -20.97
C PHE A 53 23.78 7.75 -20.15
N GLY A 54 23.92 8.43 -19.00
CA GLY A 54 25.07 8.29 -18.11
C GLY A 54 25.21 6.88 -17.55
N VAL A 55 24.11 6.27 -17.10
CA VAL A 55 24.07 4.90 -16.58
C VAL A 55 24.34 3.89 -17.71
N ALA A 56 23.70 4.05 -18.87
CA ALA A 56 23.95 3.19 -20.03
C ALA A 56 25.41 3.24 -20.49
N TRP A 57 26.00 4.44 -20.52
CA TRP A 57 27.43 4.61 -20.82
C TRP A 57 28.33 3.97 -19.78
N ALA A 58 28.02 4.13 -18.48
CA ALA A 58 28.79 3.51 -17.40
C ALA A 58 28.75 1.98 -17.48
N ILE A 59 27.57 1.39 -17.70
CA ILE A 59 27.39 -0.06 -17.89
C ILE A 59 28.14 -0.52 -19.15
N PHE A 60 27.97 0.18 -20.27
CA PHE A 60 28.66 -0.17 -21.52
C PHE A 60 30.18 -0.11 -21.38
N SER A 61 30.70 0.94 -20.72
CA SER A 61 32.12 1.11 -20.42
C SER A 61 32.64 -0.01 -19.51
N ALA A 62 31.87 -0.36 -18.47
CA ALA A 62 32.20 -1.45 -17.57
C ALA A 62 32.29 -2.79 -18.30
N VAL A 63 31.27 -3.13 -19.09
CA VAL A 63 31.24 -4.36 -19.90
C VAL A 63 32.38 -4.41 -20.92
N LYS A 64 32.68 -3.29 -21.60
CA LYS A 64 33.74 -3.20 -22.61
C LYS A 64 35.16 -3.34 -22.02
N ASN A 65 35.39 -2.75 -20.85
CA ASN A 65 36.71 -2.66 -20.23
C ASN A 65 37.00 -3.80 -19.24
N PHE A 66 35.98 -4.33 -18.57
CA PHE A 66 36.10 -5.39 -17.56
C PHE A 66 35.50 -6.73 -17.99
N SER A 67 35.43 -6.99 -19.30
CA SER A 67 35.10 -8.31 -19.82
C SER A 67 36.16 -9.34 -19.43
N GLU A 68 35.72 -10.55 -19.06
CA GLU A 68 36.54 -11.69 -18.63
C GLU A 68 37.70 -11.99 -19.60
N LYS A 69 37.51 -11.73 -20.90
CA LYS A 69 38.55 -11.91 -21.93
C LYS A 69 39.75 -10.96 -21.79
N LYS A 70 39.59 -9.80 -21.16
CA LYS A 70 40.65 -8.77 -21.01
C LYS A 70 41.29 -8.75 -19.62
N ASN A 71 40.56 -9.14 -18.57
CA ASN A 71 41.06 -9.14 -17.19
C ASN A 71 40.82 -10.52 -16.53
N PRO A 72 41.78 -11.46 -16.65
CA PRO A 72 41.67 -12.81 -16.06
C PRO A 72 41.94 -12.85 -14.55
N LEU A 73 42.42 -11.75 -13.94
CA LEU A 73 42.67 -11.64 -12.51
C LEU A 73 41.52 -10.84 -11.86
N THR A 74 40.81 -11.46 -10.93
CA THR A 74 39.75 -10.83 -10.14
C THR A 74 40.36 -9.92 -9.06
N TYR A 75 40.32 -8.61 -9.28
CA TYR A 75 40.64 -7.64 -8.23
C TYR A 75 39.43 -7.43 -7.32
N HIS A 76 39.56 -7.76 -6.05
CA HIS A 76 38.58 -7.38 -5.02
C HIS A 76 38.77 -5.90 -4.67
N PHE A 77 38.04 -5.01 -5.32
CA PHE A 77 37.89 -3.65 -4.82
C PHE A 77 36.97 -3.70 -3.59
N SER A 78 37.53 -3.41 -2.41
CA SER A 78 36.74 -3.41 -1.19
C SER A 78 35.98 -2.09 -1.03
N HIS A 79 36.58 -0.91 -1.21
CA HIS A 79 35.91 0.38 -1.01
C HIS A 79 36.54 1.48 -1.88
N GLY A 80 35.71 2.26 -2.56
CA GLY A 80 36.13 3.38 -3.39
C GLY A 80 35.41 4.64 -2.95
N THR A 81 35.83 5.21 -1.81
CA THR A 81 35.14 6.33 -1.14
C THR A 81 34.85 7.51 -2.07
N THR A 82 35.71 7.78 -3.06
CA THR A 82 35.51 8.83 -4.05
C THR A 82 34.37 8.51 -5.02
N ILE A 83 34.29 7.27 -5.50
CA ILE A 83 33.23 6.81 -6.40
C ILE A 83 31.90 6.71 -5.62
N GLU A 84 31.97 6.24 -4.38
CA GLU A 84 30.85 6.22 -3.44
C GLU A 84 30.28 7.61 -3.19
N LEU A 85 31.14 8.58 -2.93
CA LEU A 85 30.75 9.96 -2.73
C LEU A 85 30.17 10.57 -4.02
N VAL A 86 30.78 10.33 -5.18
CA VAL A 86 30.28 10.84 -6.47
C VAL A 86 28.92 10.23 -6.84
N TRP A 87 28.73 8.92 -6.69
CA TRP A 87 27.45 8.27 -7.03
C TRP A 87 26.34 8.58 -6.01
N THR A 88 26.67 9.07 -4.82
CA THR A 88 25.69 9.44 -3.78
C THR A 88 25.31 10.91 -3.91
N ILE A 89 26.29 11.78 -4.16
CA ILE A 89 26.09 13.23 -4.27
C ILE A 89 25.41 13.61 -5.59
N THR A 90 25.77 12.96 -6.70
CA THR A 90 25.22 13.30 -8.03
C THR A 90 23.69 13.15 -8.08
N PRO A 91 23.09 12.02 -7.65
CA PRO A 91 21.63 11.89 -7.60
C PRO A 91 20.98 12.90 -6.64
N ALA A 92 21.61 13.20 -5.50
CA ALA A 92 21.09 14.17 -4.54
C ALA A 92 20.97 15.57 -5.15
N PHE A 93 21.98 16.03 -5.90
CA PHE A 93 21.90 17.31 -6.62
C PHE A 93 20.85 17.32 -7.72
N VAL A 94 20.70 16.22 -8.46
CA VAL A 94 19.65 16.10 -9.49
C VAL A 94 18.26 16.17 -8.87
N LEU A 95 18.04 15.50 -7.72
CA LEU A 95 16.78 15.59 -6.99
C LEU A 95 16.48 17.01 -6.52
N ILE A 96 17.48 17.75 -6.01
CA ILE A 96 17.32 19.16 -5.62
C ILE A 96 16.96 20.02 -6.85
N ALA A 97 17.61 19.79 -8.00
CA ALA A 97 17.34 20.51 -9.24
C ALA A 97 15.93 20.25 -9.78
N ILE A 98 15.38 19.06 -9.58
CA ILE A 98 13.98 18.73 -9.90
C ILE A 98 13.01 19.32 -8.87
N ALA A 99 13.38 19.31 -7.58
CA ALA A 99 12.49 19.75 -6.51
C ALA A 99 12.18 21.26 -6.56
N PHE A 100 13.15 22.10 -6.94
CA PHE A 100 12.96 23.56 -6.90
C PHE A 100 11.85 24.07 -7.86
N PRO A 101 11.82 23.70 -9.15
CA PRO A 101 10.70 24.01 -10.04
C PRO A 101 9.36 23.44 -9.55
N SER A 102 9.35 22.22 -9.00
CA SER A 102 8.14 21.59 -8.45
C SER A 102 7.55 22.38 -7.30
N PHE A 103 8.37 22.84 -6.35
CA PHE A 103 7.89 23.66 -5.24
C PHE A 103 7.37 25.01 -5.72
N LYS A 104 8.07 25.66 -6.66
CA LYS A 104 7.61 26.92 -7.24
C LYS A 104 6.24 26.76 -7.90
N LEU A 105 6.02 25.70 -8.67
CA LEU A 105 4.74 25.41 -9.31
C LEU A 105 3.64 25.18 -8.29
N LEU A 106 3.92 24.41 -7.24
CA LEU A 106 2.96 24.15 -6.15
C LEU A 106 2.51 25.45 -5.47
N TYR A 107 3.44 26.36 -5.19
CA TYR A 107 3.10 27.67 -4.62
C TYR A 107 2.23 28.51 -5.57
N LEU A 108 2.52 28.49 -6.87
CA LEU A 108 1.70 29.20 -7.87
C LEU A 108 0.29 28.64 -8.00
N THR A 109 0.10 27.33 -7.78
CA THR A 109 -1.24 26.71 -7.78
C THR A 109 -2.05 27.08 -6.52
N ASP A 110 -1.38 27.32 -5.39
CA ASP A 110 -2.04 27.64 -4.11
C ASP A 110 -2.24 29.15 -3.89
N GLU A 111 -1.73 30.01 -4.78
CA GLU A 111 -1.94 31.46 -4.72
C GLU A 111 -3.41 31.82 -5.02
N VAL A 112 -4.10 32.32 -4.00
CA VAL A 112 -5.50 32.75 -4.11
C VAL A 112 -5.57 34.19 -4.63
N PHE A 113 -5.81 34.32 -5.93
CA PHE A 113 -6.16 35.62 -6.54
C PHE A 113 -7.60 36.03 -6.20
N SER A 114 -7.88 37.33 -6.22
CA SER A 114 -9.26 37.83 -6.25
C SER A 114 -9.87 37.47 -7.61
N PRO A 115 -10.91 36.60 -7.65
CA PRO A 115 -11.50 36.18 -8.92
C PRO A 115 -12.33 37.32 -9.51
N SER A 116 -12.32 37.42 -10.84
CA SER A 116 -13.22 38.29 -11.60
C SER A 116 -14.60 37.66 -11.80
N MET A 117 -14.67 36.33 -11.71
CA MET A 117 -15.88 35.53 -11.91
C MET A 117 -15.78 34.21 -11.14
N THR A 118 -16.88 33.79 -10.53
CA THR A 118 -17.02 32.52 -9.83
C THR A 118 -18.02 31.63 -10.57
N ILE A 119 -17.60 30.40 -10.87
CA ILE A 119 -18.41 29.37 -11.53
C ILE A 119 -18.52 28.20 -10.57
N LYS A 120 -19.74 27.79 -10.26
CA LYS A 120 -19.97 26.59 -9.47
C LYS A 120 -20.34 25.45 -10.41
N ALA A 121 -19.55 24.38 -10.38
CA ALA A 121 -19.75 23.18 -11.17
C ALA A 121 -20.23 22.05 -10.26
N VAL A 122 -21.39 21.49 -10.56
CA VAL A 122 -22.03 20.42 -9.80
C VAL A 122 -22.06 19.16 -10.66
N GLY A 123 -21.39 18.10 -10.18
CA GLY A 123 -21.35 16.81 -10.85
C GLY A 123 -22.57 15.97 -10.50
N HIS A 124 -23.24 15.45 -11.55
CA HIS A 124 -24.33 14.48 -11.48
C HIS A 124 -23.99 13.24 -12.29
N GLN A 125 -24.72 12.15 -12.05
CA GLN A 125 -24.60 10.94 -12.86
C GLN A 125 -24.92 11.30 -14.33
N TRP A 126 -23.88 11.28 -15.17
CA TRP A 126 -23.90 11.49 -16.63
C TRP A 126 -23.91 12.94 -17.14
N TYR A 127 -23.93 13.96 -16.27
CA TYR A 127 -23.93 15.36 -16.70
C TYR A 127 -23.37 16.31 -15.64
N TRP A 128 -23.09 17.55 -16.04
CA TRP A 128 -22.64 18.61 -15.14
C TRP A 128 -23.64 19.76 -15.15
N SER A 129 -23.96 20.30 -13.99
CA SER A 129 -24.71 21.56 -13.86
C SER A 129 -23.73 22.69 -13.54
N TYR A 130 -23.90 23.84 -14.19
CA TYR A 130 -23.07 25.02 -13.97
C TYR A 130 -23.92 26.21 -13.54
N GLU A 131 -23.48 26.87 -12.47
CA GLU A 131 -24.10 28.07 -11.91
C GLU A 131 -23.11 29.24 -11.94
N TYR A 132 -23.46 30.31 -12.64
CA TYR A 132 -22.74 31.57 -12.64
C TYR A 132 -23.22 32.45 -11.48
N SER A 133 -22.58 32.32 -10.31
CA SER A 133 -23.06 32.96 -9.08
C SER A 133 -23.02 34.49 -9.09
N ASP A 134 -22.14 35.07 -9.91
CA ASP A 134 -21.87 36.51 -9.91
C ASP A 134 -22.76 37.26 -10.92
N PHE A 135 -23.50 36.54 -11.77
CA PHE A 135 -24.37 37.10 -12.80
C PHE A 135 -25.83 36.75 -12.50
N LEU A 136 -26.70 37.75 -12.55
CA LEU A 136 -28.15 37.60 -12.35
C LEU A 136 -28.88 37.77 -13.68
N ASN A 137 -29.87 36.91 -13.92
CA ASN A 137 -30.82 37.05 -15.02
C ASN A 137 -31.77 38.24 -14.81
N GLU A 138 -32.58 38.57 -15.82
CA GLU A 138 -33.57 39.66 -15.76
C GLU A 138 -34.58 39.49 -14.59
N ASP A 139 -34.76 38.25 -14.11
CA ASP A 139 -35.61 37.89 -12.98
C ASP A 139 -34.90 37.90 -11.60
N GLY A 140 -33.60 38.20 -11.56
CA GLY A 140 -32.82 38.29 -10.31
C GLY A 140 -32.29 36.96 -9.75
N GLU A 141 -32.38 35.86 -10.51
CA GLU A 141 -31.82 34.54 -10.19
C GLU A 141 -30.43 34.35 -10.83
N SER A 142 -29.58 33.49 -10.24
CA SER A 142 -28.29 33.12 -10.83
C SER A 142 -28.51 32.35 -12.14
N ILE A 143 -27.59 32.51 -13.09
CA ILE A 143 -27.67 31.80 -14.37
C ILE A 143 -27.24 30.35 -14.15
N GLU A 144 -28.18 29.41 -14.22
CA GLU A 144 -27.96 27.97 -14.08
C GLU A 144 -28.33 27.23 -15.37
N PHE A 145 -27.50 26.27 -15.78
CA PHE A 145 -27.78 25.39 -16.91
C PHE A 145 -27.09 24.03 -16.76
N ASP A 146 -27.73 23.00 -17.31
CA ASP A 146 -27.20 21.64 -17.38
C ASP A 146 -26.45 21.41 -18.68
N SER A 147 -25.36 20.64 -18.61
CA SER A 147 -24.50 20.27 -19.74
C SER A 147 -24.42 18.75 -19.86
N TYR A 148 -25.10 18.22 -20.87
CA TYR A 148 -25.13 16.81 -21.23
C TYR A 148 -24.14 16.52 -22.37
N MET A 149 -23.47 15.38 -22.29
CA MET A 149 -22.62 14.89 -23.37
C MET A 149 -23.47 14.49 -24.57
N ILE A 150 -23.09 14.95 -25.77
CA ILE A 150 -23.82 14.63 -27.00
C ILE A 150 -23.64 13.13 -27.32
N PRO A 151 -24.73 12.35 -27.47
CA PRO A 151 -24.64 10.93 -27.81
C PRO A 151 -24.13 10.73 -29.24
N GLU A 152 -23.44 9.60 -29.48
CA GLU A 152 -22.79 9.32 -30.78
C GLU A 152 -23.74 9.37 -31.99
N SER A 153 -25.04 9.17 -31.80
CA SER A 153 -26.05 9.26 -32.87
C SER A 153 -26.30 10.67 -33.38
N ASP A 154 -26.05 11.68 -32.53
CA ASP A 154 -26.48 13.06 -32.76
C ASP A 154 -25.28 13.99 -33.07
N ILE A 155 -24.08 13.42 -33.18
CA ILE A 155 -22.84 14.13 -33.49
C ILE A 155 -22.85 14.57 -34.97
N THR A 156 -22.58 15.86 -35.20
CA THR A 156 -22.42 16.45 -36.53
C THR A 156 -20.95 16.48 -36.97
N ASP A 157 -20.70 16.53 -38.29
CA ASP A 157 -19.33 16.65 -38.85
C ASP A 157 -18.65 17.91 -38.31
N GLY A 158 -17.62 17.72 -37.48
CA GLY A 158 -16.86 18.78 -36.81
C GLY A 158 -16.90 18.74 -35.28
N GLN A 159 -17.84 17.99 -34.69
CA GLN A 159 -17.94 17.82 -33.24
C GLN A 159 -17.05 16.69 -32.70
N LEU A 160 -16.55 16.86 -31.48
CA LEU A 160 -15.64 15.94 -30.81
C LEU A 160 -16.40 14.88 -30.01
N ARG A 161 -16.18 13.62 -30.37
CA ARG A 161 -16.75 12.45 -29.69
C ARG A 161 -16.31 12.40 -28.22
N LEU A 162 -17.28 12.25 -27.31
CA LEU A 162 -17.08 12.20 -25.85
C LEU A 162 -16.52 13.48 -25.21
N LEU A 163 -16.46 14.59 -25.94
CA LEU A 163 -15.93 15.87 -25.44
C LEU A 163 -16.94 17.01 -25.60
N ASP A 164 -17.72 17.01 -26.68
CA ASP A 164 -18.74 18.04 -26.88
C ASP A 164 -20.00 17.79 -26.06
N VAL A 165 -20.53 18.90 -25.55
CA VAL A 165 -21.76 18.96 -24.77
C VAL A 165 -22.80 19.82 -25.48
N ASP A 166 -24.07 19.67 -25.10
CA ASP A 166 -25.19 20.46 -25.63
C ASP A 166 -25.07 21.96 -25.26
N ASN A 167 -24.75 22.26 -24.02
CA ASN A 167 -24.54 23.61 -23.50
C ASN A 167 -23.09 23.77 -23.04
N ASN A 168 -22.34 24.64 -23.70
CA ASN A 168 -20.93 24.87 -23.38
C ASN A 168 -20.78 25.92 -22.25
N VAL A 169 -19.86 25.65 -21.33
CA VAL A 169 -19.41 26.66 -20.36
C VAL A 169 -18.58 27.72 -21.09
N VAL A 170 -18.91 28.99 -20.85
CA VAL A 170 -18.23 30.12 -21.47
C VAL A 170 -17.49 30.89 -20.40
N VAL A 171 -16.20 31.09 -20.62
CA VAL A 171 -15.29 31.76 -19.69
C VAL A 171 -14.60 32.95 -20.35
N PRO A 172 -14.42 34.09 -19.64
CA PRO A 172 -13.65 35.22 -20.14
C PRO A 172 -12.14 34.88 -20.24
N VAL A 173 -11.51 35.33 -21.32
CA VAL A 173 -10.06 35.17 -21.55
C VAL A 173 -9.27 36.22 -20.75
N ASP A 174 -8.03 35.92 -20.36
CA ASP A 174 -7.11 36.81 -19.64
C ASP A 174 -7.62 37.32 -18.27
N THR A 175 -8.47 36.54 -17.59
CA THR A 175 -8.98 36.88 -16.26
C THR A 175 -8.88 35.72 -15.27
N THR A 176 -8.88 36.02 -13.98
CA THR A 176 -8.87 35.02 -12.91
C THR A 176 -10.28 34.52 -12.64
N ILE A 177 -10.48 33.22 -12.80
CA ILE A 177 -11.79 32.56 -12.59
C ILE A 177 -11.67 31.59 -11.42
N ARG A 178 -12.67 31.58 -10.54
CA ARG A 178 -12.76 30.62 -9.46
C ARG A 178 -13.78 29.55 -9.82
N PHE A 179 -13.33 28.30 -9.88
CA PHE A 179 -14.23 27.14 -9.94
C PHE A 179 -14.52 26.63 -8.53
N ILE A 180 -15.80 26.49 -8.19
CA ILE A 180 -16.28 25.81 -6.99
C ILE A 180 -16.88 24.48 -7.45
N ILE A 181 -16.22 23.37 -7.15
CA ILE A 181 -16.57 22.07 -7.70
C ILE A 181 -17.17 21.21 -6.58
N THR A 182 -18.35 20.65 -6.82
CA THR A 182 -19.07 19.79 -5.87
C THR A 182 -19.72 18.60 -6.59
N GLY A 183 -19.88 17.45 -5.94
CA GLY A 183 -20.65 16.32 -6.46
C GLY A 183 -21.93 16.13 -5.64
N GLN A 184 -23.03 15.68 -6.25
CA GLN A 184 -24.28 15.41 -5.50
C GLN A 184 -24.54 13.93 -5.21
N ASP A 185 -23.98 13.01 -5.99
CA ASP A 185 -24.34 11.59 -5.94
C ASP A 185 -23.14 10.65 -5.79
N VAL A 186 -22.21 10.70 -6.74
CA VAL A 186 -21.04 9.84 -6.86
C VAL A 186 -19.78 10.71 -6.90
N ILE A 187 -18.61 10.09 -6.75
CA ILE A 187 -17.34 10.78 -6.96
C ILE A 187 -17.24 11.15 -8.45
N HIS A 188 -17.10 12.44 -8.73
CA HIS A 188 -16.87 12.99 -10.06
C HIS A 188 -15.46 13.52 -10.16
N SER A 189 -14.85 13.47 -11.34
CA SER A 189 -13.55 14.08 -11.59
C SER A 189 -13.74 15.21 -12.59
N PHE A 190 -13.69 16.45 -12.11
CA PHE A 190 -13.73 17.63 -12.96
C PHE A 190 -12.32 17.89 -13.49
N ALA A 191 -12.10 17.65 -14.78
CA ALA A 191 -10.81 17.81 -15.42
C ALA A 191 -10.92 18.73 -16.63
N VAL A 192 -10.12 19.80 -16.63
CA VAL A 192 -9.90 20.67 -17.79
C VAL A 192 -8.40 20.68 -18.06
N PRO A 193 -7.89 19.76 -18.89
CA PRO A 193 -6.45 19.55 -19.03
C PRO A 193 -5.70 20.76 -19.57
N SER A 194 -6.28 21.54 -20.50
CA SER A 194 -5.63 22.76 -21.03
C SER A 194 -5.47 23.87 -19.99
N LEU A 195 -6.36 23.92 -18.99
CA LEU A 195 -6.22 24.81 -17.84
C LEU A 195 -5.35 24.21 -16.72
N GLY A 196 -4.95 22.94 -16.82
CA GLY A 196 -4.19 22.24 -15.79
C GLY A 196 -5.02 21.94 -14.53
N ILE A 197 -6.34 21.92 -14.66
CA ILE A 197 -7.27 21.68 -13.55
C ILE A 197 -7.66 20.20 -13.56
N LYS A 198 -7.44 19.52 -12.44
CA LYS A 198 -8.07 18.23 -12.15
C LYS A 198 -8.45 18.21 -10.68
N VAL A 199 -9.74 18.22 -10.40
CA VAL A 199 -10.29 18.23 -9.04
C VAL A 199 -11.37 17.18 -8.94
N ASP A 200 -11.24 16.30 -7.95
CA ASP A 200 -12.27 15.31 -7.68
C ASP A 200 -13.35 15.93 -6.79
N ALA A 201 -14.58 15.93 -7.29
CA ALA A 201 -15.78 16.38 -6.62
C ALA A 201 -16.42 15.21 -5.86
N PHE A 202 -16.65 15.41 -4.57
CA PHE A 202 -17.40 14.46 -3.75
C PHE A 202 -18.51 15.21 -3.02
N ASP A 203 -19.51 14.47 -2.55
CA ASP A 203 -20.60 15.05 -1.79
C ASP A 203 -20.05 15.63 -0.48
N VAL A 204 -20.21 16.95 -0.36
CA VAL A 204 -19.85 17.75 0.82
C VAL A 204 -20.71 17.35 2.03
N SER A 205 -21.77 16.54 1.86
CA SER A 205 -22.52 15.94 2.96
C SER A 205 -21.70 14.95 3.81
N VAL A 206 -20.53 14.48 3.33
CA VAL A 206 -19.52 13.79 4.17
C VAL A 206 -18.61 14.80 4.88
N THR A 207 -19.18 15.87 5.45
CA THR A 207 -18.61 16.55 6.61
C THR A 207 -18.78 15.68 7.85
N GLN A 208 -18.12 14.53 7.87
CA GLN A 208 -17.64 13.96 9.12
C GLN A 208 -16.34 14.71 9.41
N GLY A 209 -16.41 15.81 10.17
CA GLY A 209 -15.24 16.65 10.48
C GLY A 209 -14.06 15.84 11.05
N PRO A 210 -12.86 16.42 11.22
CA PRO A 210 -11.66 15.70 11.70
C PRO A 210 -11.90 14.91 13.01
N LEU A 211 -12.90 15.31 13.80
CA LEU A 211 -13.33 14.60 15.00
C LEU A 211 -14.03 13.27 14.72
N VAL A 212 -14.84 13.17 13.67
CA VAL A 212 -15.59 11.96 13.37
C VAL A 212 -14.69 10.93 12.67
N SER A 213 -13.80 11.37 11.77
CA SER A 213 -12.74 10.50 11.24
C SER A 213 -11.80 10.00 12.35
N LEU A 214 -11.42 10.87 13.30
CA LEU A 214 -10.67 10.45 14.48
C LEU A 214 -11.45 9.42 15.33
N LEU A 215 -12.76 9.62 15.51
CA LEU A 215 -13.62 8.68 16.24
C LEU A 215 -13.68 7.31 15.56
N LEU A 216 -13.85 7.27 14.23
CA LEU A 216 -13.83 6.04 13.44
C LEU A 216 -12.49 5.31 13.57
N ILE A 217 -11.39 6.03 13.47
CA ILE A 217 -10.04 5.46 13.67
C ILE A 217 -9.92 4.88 15.08
N LEU A 218 -10.35 5.61 16.13
CA LEU A 218 -10.29 5.13 17.51
C LEU A 218 -11.15 3.89 17.75
N ILE A 219 -12.34 3.81 17.13
CA ILE A 219 -13.24 2.66 17.23
C ILE A 219 -12.61 1.39 16.67
N VAL A 220 -11.75 1.48 15.65
CA VAL A 220 -11.03 0.31 15.11
C VAL A 220 -9.72 0.05 15.88
N PHE A 221 -9.00 1.11 16.21
CA PHE A 221 -7.66 1.03 16.76
C PHE A 221 -7.65 0.48 18.20
N VAL A 222 -8.60 0.89 19.05
CA VAL A 222 -8.67 0.44 20.45
C VAL A 222 -8.98 -1.06 20.55
N PRO A 223 -10.03 -1.61 19.90
CA PRO A 223 -10.28 -3.05 19.89
C PRO A 223 -9.13 -3.84 19.26
N MET A 224 -8.49 -3.34 18.21
CA MET A 224 -7.35 -4.00 17.59
C MET A 224 -6.17 -4.13 18.58
N LEU A 225 -5.77 -3.06 19.27
CA LEU A 225 -4.72 -3.13 20.29
C LEU A 225 -5.09 -4.07 21.45
N LEU A 226 -6.37 -4.12 21.83
CA LEU A 226 -6.87 -5.09 22.80
C LEU A 226 -6.76 -6.52 22.29
N CYS A 227 -7.10 -6.79 21.02
CA CYS A 227 -6.91 -8.10 20.40
C CYS A 227 -5.44 -8.52 20.42
N VAL A 228 -4.52 -7.60 20.11
CA VAL A 228 -3.07 -7.86 20.17
C VAL A 228 -2.62 -8.19 21.59
N ALA A 229 -3.07 -7.42 22.59
CA ALA A 229 -2.79 -7.70 23.99
C ALA A 229 -3.32 -9.09 24.41
N PHE A 230 -4.56 -9.43 24.04
CA PHE A 230 -5.15 -10.73 24.35
C PHE A 230 -4.56 -11.90 23.56
N MET A 231 -3.97 -11.65 22.39
CA MET A 231 -3.26 -12.69 21.65
C MET A 231 -2.11 -13.28 22.47
N THR A 232 -1.43 -12.47 23.30
CA THR A 232 -0.36 -12.93 24.19
C THR A 232 -0.83 -13.93 25.24
N ILE A 233 -2.05 -13.77 25.79
CA ILE A 233 -2.62 -14.70 26.76
C ILE A 233 -3.17 -15.96 26.08
N ILE A 234 -3.79 -15.81 24.90
CA ILE A 234 -4.26 -16.94 24.09
C ILE A 234 -3.09 -17.88 23.81
N GLU A 235 -1.98 -17.32 23.33
CA GLU A 235 -0.76 -18.08 23.05
C GLU A 235 -0.28 -18.87 24.27
N ARG A 236 -0.13 -18.21 25.43
CA ARG A 236 0.34 -18.84 26.67
C ARG A 236 -0.61 -19.93 27.20
N LYS A 237 -1.92 -19.72 27.09
CA LYS A 237 -2.93 -20.68 27.58
C LYS A 237 -3.05 -21.89 26.67
N VAL A 238 -3.08 -21.70 25.35
CA VAL A 238 -3.15 -22.78 24.38
C VAL A 238 -1.89 -23.64 24.43
N MET A 239 -0.70 -23.02 24.44
CA MET A 239 0.55 -23.76 24.60
C MET A 239 0.63 -24.50 25.95
N GLY A 240 0.19 -23.85 27.04
CA GLY A 240 0.11 -24.50 28.34
C GLY A 240 -0.76 -25.75 28.29
N SER A 241 -1.97 -25.64 27.73
CA SER A 241 -2.91 -26.75 27.60
C SER A 241 -2.34 -27.92 26.82
N MET A 242 -1.70 -27.66 25.67
CA MET A 242 -1.03 -28.69 24.85
C MET A 242 0.14 -29.36 25.60
N GLN A 243 0.86 -28.60 26.42
CA GLN A 243 1.94 -29.08 27.29
C GLN A 243 1.44 -29.70 28.61
N ARG A 244 0.12 -29.87 28.78
CA ARG A 244 -0.53 -30.38 30.00
C ARG A 244 -0.18 -29.57 31.27
N ARG A 245 -0.03 -28.25 31.14
CA ARG A 245 0.10 -27.30 32.26
C ARG A 245 -0.90 -26.16 32.15
N ILE A 246 -1.19 -25.51 33.27
CA ILE A 246 -2.11 -24.37 33.29
C ILE A 246 -1.34 -23.12 32.84
N GLY A 247 -1.93 -22.33 31.94
CA GLY A 247 -1.42 -21.00 31.57
C GLY A 247 -1.55 -19.98 32.72
N PRO A 248 -1.29 -18.69 32.47
CA PRO A 248 -1.45 -17.65 33.47
C PRO A 248 -2.88 -17.65 34.05
N ASN A 249 -2.99 -17.82 35.38
CA ASN A 249 -4.28 -17.89 36.10
C ASN A 249 -4.35 -16.99 37.35
N VAL A 250 -3.26 -16.30 37.72
CA VAL A 250 -3.14 -15.57 38.99
C VAL A 250 -3.47 -14.07 38.83
N VAL A 251 -3.06 -13.44 37.72
CA VAL A 251 -3.22 -11.98 37.53
C VAL A 251 -4.62 -11.65 37.01
N GLY A 252 -5.51 -11.22 37.91
CA GLY A 252 -6.92 -10.96 37.60
C GLY A 252 -7.76 -12.24 37.52
N TYR A 253 -9.03 -12.11 37.13
CA TYR A 253 -9.93 -13.26 36.97
C TYR A 253 -9.47 -14.13 35.79
N TYR A 254 -9.16 -15.41 36.04
CA TYR A 254 -8.57 -16.34 35.07
C TYR A 254 -7.31 -15.83 34.34
N GLY A 255 -6.53 -14.91 34.92
CA GLY A 255 -5.33 -14.38 34.27
C GLY A 255 -5.56 -13.33 33.19
N VAL A 256 -6.80 -12.86 32.97
CA VAL A 256 -7.16 -11.93 31.87
C VAL A 256 -6.36 -10.63 31.90
N LEU A 257 -5.92 -10.17 33.08
CA LEU A 257 -5.16 -8.93 33.24
C LEU A 257 -3.64 -9.11 33.02
N GLN A 258 -3.18 -10.32 32.71
CA GLN A 258 -1.75 -10.61 32.51
C GLN A 258 -1.09 -9.73 31.43
N PRO A 259 -1.68 -9.50 30.24
CA PRO A 259 -1.03 -8.68 29.20
C PRO A 259 -0.77 -7.24 29.67
N PHE A 260 -1.70 -6.66 30.42
CA PHE A 260 -1.55 -5.31 30.97
C PHE A 260 -0.48 -5.25 32.06
N ALA A 261 -0.38 -6.28 32.91
CA ALA A 261 0.67 -6.37 33.92
C ALA A 261 2.07 -6.50 33.28
N ASP A 262 2.19 -7.29 32.20
CA ASP A 262 3.45 -7.43 31.46
C ASP A 262 3.84 -6.12 30.77
N ALA A 263 2.89 -5.44 30.11
CA ALA A 263 3.13 -4.14 29.48
C ALA A 263 3.55 -3.09 30.51
N LEU A 264 2.81 -2.95 31.62
CA LEU A 264 3.11 -1.99 32.67
C LEU A 264 4.48 -2.26 33.30
N LYS A 265 4.82 -3.53 33.54
CA LYS A 265 6.13 -3.94 34.05
C LYS A 265 7.26 -3.49 33.12
N LEU A 266 7.11 -3.65 31.81
CA LEU A 266 8.13 -3.26 30.84
C LEU A 266 8.22 -1.74 30.64
N VAL A 267 7.12 -1.01 30.81
CA VAL A 267 7.11 0.47 30.79
C VAL A 267 7.85 1.06 31.99
N VAL A 268 7.73 0.47 33.18
CA VAL A 268 8.42 0.91 34.40
C VAL A 268 9.90 0.48 34.43
N LYS A 269 10.27 -0.50 33.59
CA LYS A 269 11.64 -1.01 33.53
C LYS A 269 12.59 0.03 32.95
N GLU A 270 13.81 0.07 33.49
CA GLU A 270 14.87 0.95 33.00
C GLU A 270 15.18 0.71 31.52
N GLN A 271 15.36 1.81 30.79
CA GLN A 271 15.77 1.82 29.39
C GLN A 271 17.30 1.89 29.32
N VAL A 272 17.93 0.76 29.01
CA VAL A 272 19.36 0.65 28.75
C VAL A 272 19.61 0.89 27.27
N ILE A 273 20.47 1.87 26.96
CA ILE A 273 20.87 2.20 25.60
C ILE A 273 22.40 2.10 25.53
N PRO A 274 22.96 1.26 24.65
CA PRO A 274 24.41 1.15 24.51
C PRO A 274 25.04 2.48 24.08
N ALA A 275 26.20 2.83 24.64
CA ALA A 275 26.88 4.09 24.29
C ALA A 275 27.37 4.15 22.83
N GLN A 276 27.62 2.97 22.22
CA GLN A 276 28.11 2.83 20.85
C GLN A 276 26.98 2.71 19.82
N SER A 277 25.70 2.73 20.23
CA SER A 277 24.56 2.60 19.34
C SER A 277 24.21 3.91 18.63
N ASN A 278 23.61 3.81 17.44
CA ASN A 278 23.01 4.97 16.80
C ASN A 278 21.64 5.24 17.43
N LYS A 279 21.56 6.24 18.31
CA LYS A 279 20.34 6.59 19.05
C LYS A 279 19.13 6.85 18.15
N ALA A 280 19.31 7.49 17.00
CA ALA A 280 18.20 7.82 16.11
C ALA A 280 17.54 6.54 15.55
N LEU A 281 18.35 5.65 14.98
CA LEU A 281 17.87 4.37 14.44
C LEU A 281 17.35 3.44 15.55
N PHE A 282 17.95 3.50 16.74
CA PHE A 282 17.57 2.66 17.88
C PHE A 282 16.13 2.90 18.35
N TYR A 283 15.65 4.15 18.31
CA TYR A 283 14.26 4.48 18.60
C TYR A 283 13.34 4.29 17.39
N LEU A 284 13.82 4.66 16.20
CA LEU A 284 13.01 4.71 14.99
C LEU A 284 12.69 3.31 14.42
N ALA A 285 13.59 2.34 14.55
CA ALA A 285 13.40 0.98 14.06
C ALA A 285 12.15 0.25 14.66
N PRO A 286 11.96 0.22 15.99
CA PRO A 286 10.73 -0.33 16.58
C PRO A 286 9.48 0.47 16.21
N MET A 287 9.59 1.79 16.07
CA MET A 287 8.47 2.64 15.63
C MET A 287 8.03 2.31 14.20
N ILE A 288 8.97 2.14 13.27
CA ILE A 288 8.69 1.70 11.90
C ILE A 288 7.94 0.37 11.95
N SER A 289 8.50 -0.63 12.64
CA SER A 289 7.90 -1.97 12.70
C SER A 289 6.45 -1.93 13.18
N LEU A 290 6.18 -1.15 14.21
CA LEU A 290 4.84 -0.99 14.77
C LEU A 290 3.90 -0.18 13.85
N ILE A 291 4.35 0.94 13.30
CA ILE A 291 3.50 1.79 12.44
C ILE A 291 3.02 1.00 11.22
N PHE A 292 3.93 0.28 10.55
CA PHE A 292 3.57 -0.51 9.37
C PHE A 292 2.72 -1.74 9.72
N SER A 293 2.94 -2.41 10.86
CA SER A 293 2.05 -3.50 11.29
C SER A 293 0.61 -3.01 11.53
N LEU A 294 0.46 -1.76 12.01
CA LEU A 294 -0.84 -1.15 12.27
C LEU A 294 -1.50 -0.56 11.01
N PHE A 295 -0.73 0.00 10.08
CA PHE A 295 -1.25 0.53 8.82
C PHE A 295 -1.92 -0.54 7.94
N GLY A 296 -1.50 -1.80 8.05
CA GLY A 296 -2.15 -2.91 7.34
C GLY A 296 -3.66 -3.05 7.66
N TRP A 297 -4.11 -2.53 8.81
CA TRP A 297 -5.51 -2.55 9.21
C TRP A 297 -6.42 -1.56 8.48
N ALA A 298 -5.86 -0.57 7.78
CA ALA A 298 -6.65 0.48 7.12
C ALA A 298 -7.61 -0.08 6.05
N VAL A 299 -7.24 -1.18 5.40
CA VAL A 299 -7.97 -1.75 4.26
C VAL A 299 -8.82 -2.96 4.65
N ILE A 300 -8.71 -3.44 5.90
CA ILE A 300 -9.42 -4.65 6.34
C ILE A 300 -10.94 -4.36 6.41
N PRO A 301 -11.79 -5.07 5.64
CA PRO A 301 -13.23 -4.88 5.68
C PRO A 301 -13.86 -5.72 6.81
N PHE A 302 -14.64 -5.08 7.66
CA PHE A 302 -15.41 -5.74 8.73
C PHE A 302 -16.81 -6.17 8.28
N GLY A 303 -17.24 -5.74 7.10
CA GLY A 303 -18.51 -6.05 6.43
C GLY A 303 -18.64 -5.25 5.12
N PRO A 304 -19.78 -5.34 4.42
CA PRO A 304 -20.02 -4.62 3.16
C PRO A 304 -19.87 -3.11 3.37
N GLY A 305 -18.93 -2.48 2.67
CA GLY A 305 -18.62 -1.05 2.80
C GLY A 305 -18.07 -0.61 4.17
N MET A 306 -17.75 -1.55 5.09
CA MET A 306 -17.24 -1.24 6.43
C MET A 306 -15.73 -1.46 6.52
N ALA A 307 -14.96 -0.69 5.75
CA ALA A 307 -13.51 -0.56 5.88
C ALA A 307 -13.16 0.90 6.23
N ILE A 308 -12.00 1.14 6.85
CA ILE A 308 -11.55 2.54 7.09
C ILE A 308 -11.28 3.22 5.75
N ALA A 309 -10.59 2.51 4.85
CA ALA A 309 -10.35 2.95 3.48
C ALA A 309 -10.62 1.77 2.53
N ASP A 310 -11.73 1.86 1.78
CA ASP A 310 -12.06 0.89 0.73
C ASP A 310 -11.30 1.24 -0.56
N LEU A 311 -10.07 0.73 -0.67
CA LEU A 311 -9.17 1.02 -1.79
C LEU A 311 -9.33 -0.01 -2.92
N SER A 312 -9.45 0.47 -4.17
CA SER A 312 -9.48 -0.40 -5.36
C SER A 312 -8.23 -1.27 -5.48
N ILE A 313 -7.09 -0.79 -4.98
CA ILE A 313 -5.79 -1.49 -4.96
C ILE A 313 -5.45 -2.06 -3.57
N GLY A 314 -6.47 -2.48 -2.81
CA GLY A 314 -6.34 -2.85 -1.40
C GLY A 314 -5.29 -3.93 -1.08
N ILE A 315 -5.19 -4.99 -1.88
CA ILE A 315 -4.14 -6.01 -1.69
C ILE A 315 -2.73 -5.46 -1.94
N LEU A 316 -2.55 -4.62 -2.96
CA LEU A 316 -1.23 -4.05 -3.25
C LEU A 316 -0.78 -3.14 -2.10
N PHE A 317 -1.73 -2.42 -1.48
CA PHE A 317 -1.45 -1.65 -0.28
C PHE A 317 -0.97 -2.55 0.88
N SER A 318 -1.65 -3.66 1.17
CA SER A 318 -1.23 -4.55 2.27
C SER A 318 0.15 -5.18 2.02
N LEU A 319 0.45 -5.57 0.78
CA LEU A 319 1.77 -6.06 0.38
C LEU A 319 2.86 -4.99 0.46
N ALA A 320 2.56 -3.74 0.05
CA ALA A 320 3.54 -2.65 0.17
C ALA A 320 3.86 -2.33 1.64
N VAL A 321 2.85 -2.38 2.50
CA VAL A 321 3.01 -2.15 3.94
C VAL A 321 3.85 -3.25 4.60
N SER A 322 3.66 -4.53 4.23
CA SER A 322 4.49 -5.62 4.74
C SER A 322 5.96 -5.47 4.32
N SER A 323 6.22 -5.13 3.05
CA SER A 323 7.59 -4.94 2.53
C SER A 323 8.35 -3.86 3.29
N ILE A 324 7.68 -2.76 3.65
CA ILE A 324 8.32 -1.67 4.40
C ILE A 324 8.55 -2.07 5.87
N GLY A 325 7.67 -2.90 6.45
CA GLY A 325 7.82 -3.44 7.80
C GLY A 325 9.15 -4.18 8.04
N VAL A 326 9.67 -4.86 7.01
CA VAL A 326 10.94 -5.62 7.07
C VAL A 326 12.15 -4.72 7.39
N TYR A 327 12.13 -3.45 6.97
CA TYR A 327 13.22 -2.50 7.28
C TYR A 327 13.33 -2.19 8.77
N GLY A 328 12.23 -2.30 9.52
CA GLY A 328 12.23 -2.12 10.96
C GLY A 328 13.17 -3.10 11.67
N ALA A 329 13.16 -4.38 11.28
CA ALA A 329 14.07 -5.38 11.82
C ALA A 329 15.53 -5.15 11.40
N LEU A 330 15.77 -4.74 10.14
CA LEU A 330 17.11 -4.45 9.63
C LEU A 330 17.77 -3.30 10.40
N PHE A 331 17.04 -2.17 10.54
CA PHE A 331 17.53 -1.00 11.26
C PHE A 331 17.73 -1.27 12.75
N ALA A 332 16.93 -2.15 13.36
CA ALA A 332 17.11 -2.54 14.77
C ALA A 332 18.50 -3.16 15.03
N GLY A 333 18.90 -4.11 14.17
CA GLY A 333 20.22 -4.75 14.30
C GLY A 333 21.37 -3.83 13.91
N TRP A 334 21.18 -2.93 12.94
CA TRP A 334 22.19 -1.94 12.57
C TRP A 334 22.39 -0.88 13.66
N ALA A 335 21.31 -0.43 14.30
CA ALA A 335 21.34 0.57 15.37
C ALA A 335 22.13 0.08 16.59
N ALA A 336 22.02 -1.21 16.91
CA ALA A 336 22.64 -1.85 18.07
C ALA A 336 24.19 -1.80 18.06
N ASN A 337 24.82 -1.65 16.89
CA ASN A 337 26.27 -1.67 16.71
C ASN A 337 26.97 -2.88 17.39
N SER A 338 26.28 -4.02 17.39
CA SER A 338 26.77 -5.30 17.89
C SER A 338 26.85 -6.28 16.72
N LYS A 339 27.99 -6.95 16.56
CA LYS A 339 28.20 -7.93 15.47
C LYS A 339 27.14 -9.03 15.47
N TYR A 340 26.72 -9.47 16.67
CA TYR A 340 25.70 -10.51 16.80
C TYR A 340 24.31 -10.00 16.41
N ALA A 341 23.91 -8.84 16.94
CA ALA A 341 22.60 -8.25 16.64
C ALA A 341 22.42 -7.95 15.14
N PHE A 342 23.49 -7.48 14.50
CA PHE A 342 23.49 -7.20 13.07
C PHE A 342 23.41 -8.47 12.20
N LEU A 343 24.14 -9.54 12.56
CA LEU A 343 24.01 -10.82 11.85
C LEU A 343 22.62 -11.45 12.05
N GLY A 344 22.05 -11.31 13.25
CA GLY A 344 20.68 -11.72 13.55
C GLY A 344 19.65 -10.97 12.71
N SER A 345 19.75 -9.64 12.61
CA SER A 345 18.84 -8.86 11.77
C SER A 345 18.96 -9.19 10.28
N LEU A 346 20.18 -9.34 9.76
CA LEU A 346 20.39 -9.70 8.36
C LEU A 346 19.75 -11.05 8.00
N ARG A 347 19.82 -12.02 8.90
CA ARG A 347 19.17 -13.33 8.71
C ARG A 347 17.64 -13.21 8.77
N ALA A 348 17.10 -12.40 9.69
CA ALA A 348 15.67 -12.11 9.76
C ALA A 348 15.15 -11.47 8.48
N THR A 349 15.82 -10.41 8.03
CA THR A 349 15.46 -9.68 6.82
C THR A 349 15.55 -10.58 5.59
N ALA A 350 16.63 -11.36 5.45
CA ALA A 350 16.77 -12.30 4.34
C ALA A 350 15.66 -13.37 4.32
N GLN A 351 15.26 -13.86 5.50
CA GLN A 351 14.12 -14.78 5.63
C GLN A 351 12.82 -14.10 5.22
N MET A 352 12.46 -12.97 5.83
CA MET A 352 11.21 -12.26 5.56
C MET A 352 11.06 -11.93 4.07
N VAL A 353 12.08 -11.36 3.43
CA VAL A 353 12.05 -11.02 1.99
C VAL A 353 11.89 -12.27 1.11
N SER A 354 12.58 -13.37 1.45
CA SER A 354 12.49 -14.59 0.64
C SER A 354 11.08 -15.21 0.69
N TYR A 355 10.44 -15.18 1.85
CA TYR A 355 9.10 -15.73 2.02
C TYR A 355 7.99 -14.77 1.59
N GLU A 356 8.23 -13.47 1.58
CA GLU A 356 7.33 -12.47 1.03
C GLU A 356 7.08 -12.70 -0.47
N LEU A 357 8.10 -13.13 -1.22
CA LEU A 357 7.93 -13.53 -2.63
C LEU A 357 6.94 -14.70 -2.77
N ILE A 358 7.04 -15.72 -1.93
CA ILE A 358 6.14 -16.88 -1.95
C ILE A 358 4.73 -16.44 -1.54
N PHE A 359 4.62 -15.66 -0.46
CA PHE A 359 3.36 -15.11 0.03
C PHE A 359 2.63 -14.30 -1.06
N SER A 360 3.31 -13.34 -1.68
CA SER A 360 2.76 -12.50 -2.74
C SER A 360 2.34 -13.31 -3.97
N THR A 361 3.10 -14.34 -4.37
CA THR A 361 2.66 -15.25 -5.46
C THR A 361 1.41 -16.07 -5.11
N CYS A 362 1.25 -16.50 -3.86
CA CYS A 362 0.04 -17.19 -3.41
C CYS A 362 -1.17 -16.24 -3.38
N VAL A 363 -0.99 -15.00 -2.94
CA VAL A 363 -2.04 -13.97 -2.97
C VAL A 363 -2.44 -13.65 -4.42
N PHE A 364 -1.48 -13.61 -5.35
CA PHE A 364 -1.77 -13.42 -6.78
C PHE A 364 -2.68 -14.52 -7.35
N ALA A 365 -2.51 -15.78 -6.94
CA ALA A 365 -3.40 -16.86 -7.37
C ALA A 365 -4.86 -16.65 -6.90
N VAL A 366 -5.07 -15.99 -5.76
CA VAL A 366 -6.41 -15.61 -5.27
C VAL A 366 -6.98 -14.46 -6.11
N ILE A 367 -6.16 -13.45 -6.44
CA ILE A 367 -6.57 -12.33 -7.29
C ILE A 367 -7.04 -12.82 -8.67
N LEU A 368 -6.37 -13.82 -9.25
CA LEU A 368 -6.75 -14.40 -10.54
C LEU A 368 -8.16 -15.03 -10.53
N LEU A 369 -8.61 -15.58 -9.39
CA LEU A 369 -9.97 -16.11 -9.25
C LEU A 369 -11.00 -15.00 -9.01
N ALA A 370 -10.64 -14.00 -8.20
CA ALA A 370 -11.57 -12.95 -7.80
C ALA A 370 -11.77 -11.86 -8.87
N GLY A 371 -10.81 -11.64 -9.78
CA GLY A 371 -10.90 -10.62 -10.83
C GLY A 371 -10.67 -9.18 -10.35
N SER A 372 -10.39 -8.96 -9.05
CA SER A 372 -10.25 -7.64 -8.45
C SER A 372 -9.14 -7.62 -7.38
N LEU A 373 -8.58 -6.43 -7.14
CA LEU A 373 -7.60 -6.15 -6.08
C LEU A 373 -8.23 -5.60 -4.79
N ASN A 374 -9.54 -5.33 -4.81
CA ASN A 374 -10.27 -4.83 -3.65
C ASN A 374 -10.66 -5.99 -2.71
N LEU A 375 -10.30 -5.88 -1.43
CA LEU A 375 -10.61 -6.89 -0.41
C LEU A 375 -12.12 -7.12 -0.20
N THR A 376 -12.97 -6.09 -0.36
CA THR A 376 -14.43 -6.25 -0.24
C THR A 376 -14.97 -7.14 -1.35
N THR A 377 -14.64 -6.83 -2.60
CA THR A 377 -15.04 -7.62 -3.79
C THR A 377 -14.51 -9.05 -3.75
N ILE A 378 -13.32 -9.27 -3.17
CA ILE A 378 -12.76 -10.62 -2.98
C ILE A 378 -13.58 -11.43 -1.98
N VAL A 379 -14.10 -10.81 -0.92
CA VAL A 379 -15.01 -11.48 0.02
C VAL A 379 -16.33 -11.83 -0.66
N GLU A 380 -16.88 -10.91 -1.47
CA GLU A 380 -18.14 -11.10 -2.19
C GLU A 380 -18.05 -12.21 -3.25
N SER A 381 -16.89 -12.34 -3.93
CA SER A 381 -16.63 -13.43 -4.88
C SER A 381 -16.63 -14.82 -4.23
N GLN A 382 -16.43 -14.91 -2.90
CA GLN A 382 -16.39 -16.15 -2.14
C GLN A 382 -17.74 -16.56 -1.54
N THR A 383 -18.84 -15.91 -1.92
CA THR A 383 -20.19 -16.25 -1.45
C THR A 383 -20.63 -17.64 -1.88
N ALA A 384 -20.30 -18.06 -3.10
CA ALA A 384 -20.65 -19.38 -3.62
C ALA A 384 -19.79 -20.50 -3.00
N ILE A 385 -18.46 -20.37 -3.08
CA ILE A 385 -17.49 -21.33 -2.55
C ILE A 385 -16.29 -20.56 -1.99
N TRP A 386 -15.83 -20.94 -0.80
CA TRP A 386 -14.62 -20.38 -0.21
C TRP A 386 -13.36 -20.82 -0.97
N PHE A 387 -12.41 -19.91 -1.17
CA PHE A 387 -11.22 -20.19 -1.97
C PHE A 387 -10.28 -21.24 -1.35
N ILE A 388 -10.43 -21.58 -0.07
CA ILE A 388 -9.72 -22.72 0.53
C ILE A 388 -9.98 -24.05 -0.21
N VAL A 389 -11.16 -24.22 -0.80
CA VAL A 389 -11.54 -25.47 -1.49
C VAL A 389 -10.81 -25.62 -2.84
N PRO A 390 -10.92 -24.68 -3.81
CA PRO A 390 -10.21 -24.78 -5.08
C PRO A 390 -8.70 -24.58 -4.93
N LEU A 391 -8.25 -23.71 -4.02
CA LEU A 391 -6.85 -23.34 -3.86
C LEU A 391 -6.18 -24.04 -2.66
N PHE A 392 -6.62 -25.22 -2.26
CA PHE A 392 -6.08 -25.91 -1.07
C PHE A 392 -4.54 -26.08 -1.09
N PRO A 393 -3.87 -26.44 -2.21
CA PRO A 393 -2.41 -26.51 -2.25
C PRO A 393 -1.76 -25.13 -2.07
N VAL A 394 -2.32 -24.08 -2.68
CA VAL A 394 -1.83 -22.70 -2.54
C VAL A 394 -2.02 -22.21 -1.11
N PHE A 395 -3.13 -22.57 -0.46
CA PHE A 395 -3.39 -22.24 0.94
C PHE A 395 -2.31 -22.82 1.88
N ILE A 396 -1.86 -24.07 1.66
CA ILE A 396 -0.77 -24.66 2.45
C ILE A 396 0.52 -23.85 2.27
N LEU A 397 0.87 -23.50 1.03
CA LEU A 397 2.08 -22.72 0.73
C LEU A 397 2.00 -21.32 1.36
N TYR A 398 0.83 -20.68 1.26
CA TYR A 398 0.52 -19.40 1.87
C TYR A 398 0.68 -19.41 3.39
N ILE A 399 0.16 -20.43 4.07
CA ILE A 399 0.28 -20.54 5.54
C ILE A 399 1.73 -20.74 5.97
N VAL A 400 2.49 -21.55 5.23
CA VAL A 400 3.93 -21.75 5.48
C VAL A 400 4.69 -20.44 5.29
N SER A 401 4.40 -19.66 4.24
CA SER A 401 5.03 -18.36 4.03
C SER A 401 4.62 -17.32 5.06
N ALA A 402 3.34 -17.28 5.46
CA ALA A 402 2.86 -16.35 6.48
C ALA A 402 3.54 -16.61 7.85
N LEU A 403 3.72 -17.87 8.23
CA LEU A 403 4.47 -18.22 9.45
C LEU A 403 5.94 -17.80 9.38
N ALA A 404 6.57 -17.93 8.22
CA ALA A 404 7.97 -17.58 8.01
C ALA A 404 8.18 -16.06 8.00
N GLU A 405 7.25 -15.31 7.41
CA GLU A 405 7.27 -13.84 7.40
C GLU A 405 7.10 -13.26 8.81
N LEU A 406 6.22 -13.85 9.62
CA LEU A 406 6.01 -13.46 11.02
C LEU A 406 7.17 -13.84 11.96
N ASN A 407 8.22 -14.49 11.44
CA ASN A 407 9.34 -15.04 12.22
C ASN A 407 8.88 -15.89 13.41
N ARG A 408 7.77 -16.64 13.26
CA ARG A 408 7.24 -17.49 14.34
C ARG A 408 7.73 -18.92 14.22
N THR A 409 7.87 -19.59 15.37
CA THR A 409 8.24 -21.01 15.43
C THR A 409 7.24 -21.83 14.62
N PRO A 410 7.70 -22.70 13.70
CA PRO A 410 9.03 -23.31 13.62
C PRO A 410 10.14 -22.51 12.88
N PHE A 411 9.81 -21.34 12.32
CA PHE A 411 10.70 -20.50 11.50
C PHE A 411 11.30 -19.30 12.24
N ASP A 412 11.26 -19.33 13.57
CA ASP A 412 11.83 -18.32 14.47
C ASP A 412 13.33 -18.58 14.72
N LEU A 413 14.14 -18.29 13.71
CA LEU A 413 15.58 -18.53 13.67
C LEU A 413 16.47 -17.31 13.87
N PRO A 414 16.06 -16.08 13.48
CA PRO A 414 16.82 -14.90 13.81
C PRO A 414 17.01 -14.73 15.32
N GLU A 415 16.09 -15.25 16.14
CA GLU A 415 16.14 -15.17 17.60
C GLU A 415 16.92 -16.32 18.27
N ALA A 416 17.27 -17.39 17.54
CA ALA A 416 17.65 -18.65 18.17
C ALA A 416 18.77 -19.40 17.43
N GLU A 417 20.01 -18.92 17.59
CA GLU A 417 21.18 -19.79 17.61
C GLU A 417 21.69 -19.97 19.05
N SER A 418 20.85 -20.62 19.86
CA SER A 418 21.22 -21.26 21.12
C SER A 418 21.84 -20.35 22.20
N GLU A 419 21.00 -19.92 23.16
CA GLU A 419 21.37 -19.62 24.55
C GLU A 419 21.89 -18.22 24.93
N LEU A 420 22.04 -17.24 24.02
CA LEU A 420 22.46 -15.90 24.46
C LEU A 420 21.57 -14.70 24.16
N VAL A 421 20.87 -14.54 23.03
CA VAL A 421 20.13 -13.26 22.84
C VAL A 421 19.08 -13.28 21.70
N CYS A 422 17.92 -12.62 21.88
CA CYS A 422 16.79 -12.45 20.91
C CYS A 422 17.13 -11.72 19.59
N GLY A 423 18.10 -12.19 18.81
CA GLY A 423 18.35 -11.75 17.43
C GLY A 423 18.68 -10.27 17.26
N PHE A 424 17.75 -9.48 16.71
CA PHE A 424 17.91 -8.03 16.52
C PHE A 424 17.37 -7.21 17.70
N MET A 425 16.62 -7.82 18.62
CA MET A 425 16.01 -7.16 19.79
C MET A 425 16.93 -7.14 21.02
N THR A 426 18.14 -7.66 20.87
CA THR A 426 19.05 -8.07 21.96
C THR A 426 19.48 -6.92 22.87
N GLU A 427 19.76 -5.78 22.26
CA GLU A 427 20.20 -4.56 22.95
C GLU A 427 19.01 -3.71 23.43
N HIS A 428 17.77 -4.08 23.09
CA HIS A 428 16.60 -3.26 23.34
C HIS A 428 15.96 -3.64 24.68
N SER A 429 15.58 -2.64 25.47
CA SER A 429 15.05 -2.85 26.81
C SER A 429 13.90 -1.90 27.14
N GLY A 430 13.15 -2.23 28.19
CA GLY A 430 12.02 -1.44 28.67
C GLY A 430 10.94 -1.24 27.61
N MET A 431 10.51 0.01 27.41
CA MET A 431 9.44 0.40 26.49
C MET A 431 9.75 0.11 25.02
N ILE A 432 10.99 0.28 24.59
CA ILE A 432 11.39 0.10 23.17
C ILE A 432 11.16 -1.35 22.74
N PHE A 433 11.43 -2.29 23.65
CA PHE A 433 11.19 -3.71 23.46
C PHE A 433 9.70 -4.06 23.38
N VAL A 434 8.84 -3.31 24.09
CA VAL A 434 7.38 -3.49 24.00
C VAL A 434 6.87 -3.24 22.58
N PHE A 435 7.42 -2.25 21.88
CA PHE A 435 7.00 -1.93 20.51
C PHE A 435 7.31 -3.04 19.52
N PHE A 436 8.44 -3.75 19.67
CA PHE A 436 8.72 -4.92 18.82
C PHE A 436 7.73 -6.06 19.06
N TYR A 437 7.44 -6.40 20.32
CA TYR A 437 6.43 -7.42 20.58
C TYR A 437 5.05 -6.98 20.11
N LEU A 438 4.67 -5.73 20.35
CA LEU A 438 3.39 -5.21 19.88
C LEU A 438 3.29 -5.29 18.35
N ALA A 439 4.36 -4.99 17.62
CA ALA A 439 4.43 -5.13 16.16
C ALA A 439 4.31 -6.59 15.70
N GLU A 440 5.04 -7.52 16.32
CA GLU A 440 5.00 -8.95 15.97
C GLU A 440 3.61 -9.55 16.22
N TYR A 441 3.01 -9.29 17.39
CA TYR A 441 1.66 -9.77 17.70
C TYR A 441 0.59 -9.05 16.85
N SER A 442 0.79 -7.77 16.51
CA SER A 442 -0.07 -7.06 15.56
C SER A 442 -0.02 -7.71 14.18
N GLY A 443 1.17 -8.08 13.70
CA GLY A 443 1.36 -8.84 12.47
C GLY A 443 0.66 -10.20 12.51
N VAL A 444 0.74 -10.94 13.63
CA VAL A 444 0.05 -12.23 13.79
C VAL A 444 -1.46 -12.08 13.65
N VAL A 445 -2.06 -11.07 14.29
CA VAL A 445 -3.50 -10.83 14.19
C VAL A 445 -3.86 -10.38 12.78
N LEU A 446 -3.07 -9.47 12.17
CA LEU A 446 -3.28 -8.98 10.81
C LEU A 446 -3.20 -10.10 9.76
N MET A 447 -2.18 -10.96 9.82
CA MET A 447 -2.06 -12.08 8.89
C MET A 447 -3.17 -13.11 9.10
N SER A 448 -3.65 -13.30 10.33
CA SER A 448 -4.79 -14.19 10.62
C SER A 448 -6.10 -13.65 10.04
N THR A 449 -6.34 -12.33 10.13
CA THR A 449 -7.51 -11.70 9.49
C THR A 449 -7.39 -11.71 7.97
N PHE A 450 -6.21 -11.45 7.42
CA PHE A 450 -5.94 -11.51 5.99
C PHE A 450 -6.16 -12.93 5.42
N SER A 451 -5.71 -13.96 6.16
CA SER A 451 -5.95 -15.37 5.80
C SER A 451 -7.44 -15.73 5.77
N SER A 452 -8.21 -15.19 6.72
CA SER A 452 -9.67 -15.35 6.76
C SER A 452 -10.36 -14.70 5.55
N ILE A 453 -9.93 -13.49 5.18
CA ILE A 453 -10.47 -12.75 4.03
C ILE A 453 -10.16 -13.48 2.72
N LEU A 454 -8.93 -13.93 2.50
CA LEU A 454 -8.52 -14.52 1.24
C LEU A 454 -9.05 -15.95 1.02
N PHE A 455 -9.19 -16.77 2.07
CA PHE A 455 -9.48 -18.20 1.89
C PHE A 455 -10.79 -18.68 2.52
N LEU A 456 -11.28 -18.03 3.58
CA LEU A 456 -12.50 -18.44 4.30
C LEU A 456 -13.67 -17.48 4.08
N GLY A 457 -13.64 -16.64 3.04
CA GLY A 457 -14.71 -15.70 2.72
C GLY A 457 -14.92 -14.61 3.77
N GLY A 458 -13.89 -14.22 4.53
CA GLY A 458 -13.91 -13.06 5.43
C GLY A 458 -15.16 -12.98 6.32
N TYR A 459 -15.92 -11.90 6.19
CA TYR A 459 -17.15 -11.65 6.94
C TYR A 459 -18.40 -12.33 6.33
N ALA A 460 -18.31 -12.88 5.12
CA ALA A 460 -19.43 -13.54 4.45
C ALA A 460 -19.80 -14.86 5.13
N PHE A 461 -21.10 -15.11 5.25
CA PHE A 461 -21.66 -16.36 5.75
C PHE A 461 -22.73 -16.84 4.78
N PRO A 462 -22.80 -18.14 4.45
CA PRO A 462 -23.88 -18.67 3.62
C PRO A 462 -25.23 -18.28 4.21
N GLU A 463 -26.13 -17.69 3.42
CA GLU A 463 -27.36 -17.00 3.83
C GLU A 463 -28.42 -17.90 4.48
N ILE A 464 -28.11 -18.50 5.62
CA ILE A 464 -29.04 -19.32 6.42
C ILE A 464 -29.74 -18.45 7.48
N PHE A 465 -29.15 -17.30 7.83
CA PHE A 465 -29.69 -16.36 8.82
C PHE A 465 -29.64 -14.93 8.28
N VAL A 466 -30.80 -14.40 7.87
CA VAL A 466 -30.97 -12.96 7.63
C VAL A 466 -31.00 -12.29 9.01
N ASN A 467 -30.03 -11.42 9.28
CA ASN A 467 -29.95 -10.74 10.56
C ASN A 467 -30.44 -9.29 10.42
N GLU A 468 -31.64 -9.02 10.92
CA GLU A 468 -32.24 -7.68 11.06
C GLU A 468 -31.91 -7.02 12.42
N THR A 469 -31.01 -7.60 13.22
CA THR A 469 -30.69 -7.07 14.56
C THR A 469 -29.60 -5.99 14.54
N PHE A 470 -29.60 -5.14 15.58
CA PHE A 470 -28.59 -4.10 15.81
C PHE A 470 -27.14 -4.62 15.94
N ILE A 471 -26.96 -5.93 16.19
CA ILE A 471 -25.63 -6.54 16.30
C ILE A 471 -25.19 -7.00 14.93
N ASN A 472 -24.11 -6.40 14.42
CA ASN A 472 -23.51 -6.84 13.17
C ASN A 472 -22.86 -8.22 13.34
N LEU A 473 -23.55 -9.27 12.86
CA LEU A 473 -23.08 -10.65 12.95
C LEU A 473 -21.87 -10.90 12.04
N GLN A 474 -21.73 -10.15 10.94
CA GLN A 474 -20.69 -10.35 9.93
C GLN A 474 -19.29 -10.05 10.50
N SER A 475 -19.16 -8.98 11.29
CA SER A 475 -17.88 -8.64 11.95
C SER A 475 -17.51 -9.67 13.02
N ILE A 476 -18.49 -10.25 13.72
CA ILE A 476 -18.28 -11.35 14.68
C ILE A 476 -17.82 -12.61 13.95
N ILE A 477 -18.39 -12.93 12.79
CA ILE A 477 -17.98 -14.07 11.98
C ILE A 477 -16.53 -13.92 11.52
N LEU A 478 -16.16 -12.73 11.04
CA LEU A 478 -14.77 -12.44 10.68
C LEU A 478 -13.84 -12.68 11.88
N ALA A 479 -14.23 -12.22 13.07
CA ALA A 479 -13.46 -12.42 14.29
C ALA A 479 -13.31 -13.91 14.65
N ILE A 480 -14.37 -14.72 14.52
CA ILE A 480 -14.34 -16.17 14.80
C ILE A 480 -13.40 -16.88 13.82
N LYS A 481 -13.49 -16.57 12.52
CA LYS A 481 -12.61 -17.18 11.50
C LYS A 481 -11.14 -16.75 11.69
N ALA A 482 -10.90 -15.49 12.06
CA ALA A 482 -9.55 -15.03 12.41
C ALA A 482 -9.02 -15.73 13.68
N LEU A 483 -9.85 -15.99 14.69
CA LEU A 483 -9.49 -16.75 15.89
C LEU A 483 -9.10 -18.19 15.57
N LEU A 484 -9.72 -18.81 14.57
CA LEU A 484 -9.32 -20.13 14.09
C LEU A 484 -7.88 -20.12 13.56
N PHE A 485 -7.52 -19.11 12.76
CA PHE A 485 -6.15 -18.95 12.27
C PHE A 485 -5.15 -18.61 13.37
N MET A 486 -5.52 -17.73 14.30
CA MET A 486 -4.71 -17.44 15.48
C MET A 486 -4.44 -18.72 16.30
N PHE A 487 -5.46 -19.51 16.56
CA PHE A 487 -5.31 -20.81 17.24
C PHE A 487 -4.41 -21.76 16.44
N PHE A 488 -4.60 -21.82 15.11
CA PHE A 488 -3.79 -22.64 14.23
C PHE A 488 -2.30 -22.27 14.29
N PHE A 489 -1.95 -20.98 14.26
CA PHE A 489 -0.55 -20.54 14.41
C PHE A 489 0.06 -20.96 15.76
N VAL A 490 -0.69 -20.85 16.85
CA VAL A 490 -0.22 -21.30 18.17
C VAL A 490 -0.09 -22.83 18.21
N TRP A 491 -0.99 -23.55 17.56
CA TRP A 491 -0.95 -25.01 17.50
C TRP A 491 0.26 -25.52 16.70
N VAL A 492 0.56 -24.90 15.57
CA VAL A 492 1.75 -25.20 14.77
C VAL A 492 3.01 -25.02 15.62
N ARG A 493 3.10 -23.91 16.36
CA ARG A 493 4.20 -23.65 17.29
C ARG A 493 4.38 -24.74 18.35
N ALA A 494 3.30 -25.25 18.92
CA ALA A 494 3.38 -26.28 19.95
C ALA A 494 3.75 -27.67 19.42
N THR A 495 3.51 -27.92 18.13
CA THR A 495 3.65 -29.25 17.52
C THR A 495 4.96 -29.43 16.78
N PHE A 496 5.39 -28.41 16.02
CA PHE A 496 6.54 -28.53 15.13
C PHE A 496 7.86 -28.13 15.80
N VAL A 497 8.90 -28.87 15.44
CA VAL A 497 10.28 -28.57 15.85
C VAL A 497 10.83 -27.43 15.01
N ARG A 498 11.65 -26.58 15.62
CA ARG A 498 12.37 -25.50 14.94
C ARG A 498 13.26 -26.06 13.82
N GLN A 499 13.24 -25.42 12.66
CA GLN A 499 14.13 -25.75 11.55
C GLN A 499 15.41 -24.92 11.62
N ARG A 500 16.50 -25.34 10.97
CA ARG A 500 17.74 -24.54 10.87
C ARG A 500 17.63 -23.54 9.70
N TYR A 501 18.24 -22.35 9.85
CA TYR A 501 18.18 -21.26 8.86
C TYR A 501 18.58 -21.72 7.45
N ASP A 502 19.69 -22.44 7.32
CA ASP A 502 20.15 -22.93 6.02
C ASP A 502 19.12 -23.86 5.35
N ARG A 503 18.45 -24.72 6.13
CA ARG A 503 17.41 -25.62 5.61
C ARG A 503 16.15 -24.85 5.23
N LEU A 504 15.82 -23.81 5.99
CA LEU A 504 14.70 -22.92 5.69
C LEU A 504 14.90 -22.22 4.34
N MET A 505 16.08 -21.63 4.12
CA MET A 505 16.37 -20.94 2.86
C MET A 505 16.40 -21.91 1.69
N ILE A 506 16.98 -23.11 1.85
CA ILE A 506 16.95 -24.14 0.80
C ILE A 506 15.50 -24.55 0.50
N PHE A 507 14.67 -24.73 1.54
CA PHE A 507 13.25 -25.09 1.37
C PHE A 507 12.47 -24.03 0.59
N CYS A 508 12.68 -22.75 0.90
CA CYS A 508 12.11 -21.61 0.18
C CYS A 508 12.45 -21.64 -1.33
N TRP A 509 13.75 -21.60 -1.65
CA TRP A 509 14.21 -21.38 -3.02
C TRP A 509 14.14 -22.62 -3.91
N THR A 510 14.35 -23.81 -3.35
CA THR A 510 14.43 -25.05 -4.17
C THR A 510 13.14 -25.83 -4.23
N GLN A 511 12.24 -25.68 -3.25
CA GLN A 511 11.00 -26.47 -3.16
C GLN A 511 9.75 -25.60 -3.26
N LEU A 512 9.61 -24.60 -2.38
CA LEU A 512 8.39 -23.78 -2.35
C LEU A 512 8.24 -22.92 -3.61
N LEU A 513 9.29 -22.23 -4.04
CA LEU A 513 9.23 -21.33 -5.20
C LEU A 513 8.88 -22.05 -6.52
N PRO A 514 9.50 -23.18 -6.89
CA PRO A 514 9.06 -23.92 -8.08
C PRO A 514 7.61 -24.41 -7.99
N MET A 515 7.17 -24.81 -6.79
CA MET A 515 5.81 -25.28 -6.56
C MET A 515 4.78 -24.15 -6.67
N THR A 516 5.06 -22.96 -6.13
CA THR A 516 4.15 -21.81 -6.27
C THR A 516 4.06 -21.35 -7.72
N ILE A 517 5.18 -21.27 -8.44
CA ILE A 517 5.17 -20.90 -9.87
C ILE A 517 4.37 -21.91 -10.69
N ALA A 518 4.54 -23.22 -10.45
CA ALA A 518 3.78 -24.26 -11.14
C ALA A 518 2.27 -24.10 -10.91
N LEU A 519 1.84 -23.83 -9.67
CA LEU A 519 0.44 -23.58 -9.34
C LEU A 519 -0.08 -22.27 -9.95
N LEU A 520 0.75 -21.23 -10.01
CA LEU A 520 0.42 -19.94 -10.61
C LEU A 520 0.20 -20.03 -12.13
N VAL A 521 0.87 -20.96 -12.82
CA VAL A 521 0.58 -21.27 -14.23
C VAL A 521 -0.67 -22.15 -14.36
N LEU A 522 -0.86 -23.09 -13.43
CA LEU A 522 -1.98 -24.03 -13.47
C LEU A 522 -3.34 -23.34 -13.29
N VAL A 523 -3.47 -22.46 -12.30
CA VAL A 523 -4.73 -21.76 -11.97
C VAL A 523 -5.34 -21.03 -13.19
N PRO A 524 -4.64 -20.10 -13.87
CA PRO A 524 -5.18 -19.43 -15.04
C PRO A 524 -5.37 -20.38 -16.23
N SER A 525 -4.52 -21.40 -16.38
CA SER A 525 -4.70 -22.40 -17.44
C SER A 525 -6.02 -23.16 -17.28
N LEU A 526 -6.42 -23.49 -16.05
CA LEU A 526 -7.70 -24.13 -15.76
C LEU A 526 -8.87 -23.17 -16.02
N LEU A 527 -8.76 -21.91 -15.59
CA LEU A 527 -9.81 -20.90 -15.83
C LEU A 527 -10.09 -20.70 -17.32
N ILE A 528 -9.02 -20.59 -18.12
CA ILE A 528 -9.12 -20.47 -19.59
C ILE A 528 -9.66 -21.77 -20.20
N ALA A 529 -9.21 -22.94 -19.76
CA ALA A 529 -9.67 -24.22 -20.32
C ALA A 529 -11.17 -24.48 -20.12
N PHE A 530 -11.78 -23.90 -19.09
CA PHE A 530 -13.21 -24.03 -18.80
C PHE A 530 -14.02 -22.77 -19.19
N ASP A 531 -13.43 -21.80 -19.89
CA ASP A 531 -14.07 -20.52 -20.25
C ASP A 531 -14.79 -19.87 -19.06
N ILE A 532 -14.16 -19.92 -17.88
CA ILE A 532 -14.65 -19.22 -16.69
C ILE A 532 -14.00 -17.84 -16.73
N PRO A 533 -14.71 -16.77 -17.16
CA PRO A 533 -14.15 -15.43 -17.06
C PRO A 533 -13.87 -15.14 -15.58
N ALA A 534 -12.72 -14.54 -15.29
CA ALA A 534 -12.51 -13.89 -14.01
C ALA A 534 -13.70 -12.93 -13.84
N VAL A 535 -14.50 -13.15 -12.80
CA VAL A 535 -15.79 -12.50 -12.60
C VAL A 535 -15.61 -10.98 -12.72
N ASN A 536 -16.32 -10.37 -13.67
CA ASN A 536 -16.43 -8.91 -13.81
C ASN A 536 -17.44 -8.36 -12.82
#